data_AF-A0A838ER80-F1
#
_entry.id   AF-A0A838ER80-F1
#
_cell.length_a   1.000
_cell.length_b   1.000
_cell.length_c   1.000
_cell.angle_alpha   90.00
_cell.angle_beta   90.00
_cell.angle_gamma   90.00
#
_symmetry.space_group_name_H-M   'P 1'
#
loop_
_entity.id
_entity.type
_entity.pdbx_description
1 polymer ?
#
loop_
_entity_poly.entity_id
_entity_poly.type
_entity_poly.pdbx_seq_one_letter_code
_entity_poly.pdbx_strand_id
1 'polypeptide(L)'
;MADSPVSIQVLSRSKPSTPSWFGEAAVMAYYLRQVGVLATIEEQVRFAQRRFGHYDVIDFVIVLLGYAISGEHTLEAFYERVQPFAVPFMALFGRERLPYRSTLSRFLAALNQAAVEALRTMFLEDLVVRPLEKENKTGGLWDRQGTQWLIFDIDGTRQAARQRALPSTSDLPPAQRRLDDVCAPGYTGRKRGETVRTRTTALQAHTHQWFGTFSGASRAGNGDYRGELRQAMQAISTYMKAQSLPINRAVVRLDGQYGNGAIGQIVETGDHTAQRIR
;
A
#
# COMPACT_ATOMS: atom_id res chain seq x y z
N MET A 1 -5.79 -24.76 52.94
CA MET A 1 -5.90 -24.08 51.64
C MET A 1 -6.70 -22.81 51.88
N ALA A 2 -6.09 -21.64 51.74
CA ALA A 2 -6.75 -20.36 51.96
C ALA A 2 -7.28 -19.84 50.61
N ASP A 3 -8.60 -19.77 50.48
CA ASP A 3 -9.25 -19.09 49.36
C ASP A 3 -8.88 -17.60 49.42
N SER A 4 -8.10 -17.14 48.44
CA SER A 4 -7.86 -15.71 48.27
C SER A 4 -9.09 -15.10 47.59
N PRO A 5 -9.77 -14.12 48.21
CA PRO A 5 -10.94 -13.50 47.62
C PRO A 5 -10.52 -12.66 46.41
N VAL A 6 -11.04 -13.01 45.23
CA VAL A 6 -10.90 -12.18 44.02
C VAL A 6 -11.85 -10.99 44.14
N SER A 7 -11.30 -9.80 44.33
CA SER A 7 -12.07 -8.55 44.33
C SER A 7 -12.25 -8.05 42.90
N ILE A 8 -13.47 -8.14 42.37
CA ILE A 8 -13.84 -7.56 41.07
C ILE A 8 -14.42 -6.17 41.31
N GLN A 9 -13.66 -5.12 41.00
CA GLN A 9 -14.17 -3.74 41.00
C GLN A 9 -14.73 -3.38 39.62
N VAL A 10 -16.05 -3.21 39.53
CA VAL A 10 -16.72 -2.68 38.34
C VAL A 10 -16.78 -1.15 38.48
N LEU A 11 -15.91 -0.45 37.77
CA LEU A 11 -15.98 1.01 37.65
C LEU A 11 -17.05 1.38 36.63
N SER A 12 -17.81 2.45 36.89
CA SER A 12 -18.88 2.94 36.01
C SER A 12 -18.39 3.46 34.64
N ARG A 13 -17.07 3.59 34.46
CA ARG A 13 -16.45 3.97 33.19
C ARG A 13 -15.54 2.84 32.70
N SER A 14 -15.81 2.38 31.48
CA SER A 14 -14.95 1.45 30.77
C SER A 14 -13.55 2.05 30.64
N LYS A 15 -12.53 1.38 31.18
CA LYS A 15 -11.13 1.74 30.91
C LYS A 15 -10.80 1.31 29.48
N PRO A 16 -10.10 2.14 28.70
CA PRO A 16 -9.65 1.71 27.37
C PRO A 16 -8.76 0.47 27.54
N SER A 17 -9.13 -0.62 26.87
CA SER A 17 -8.32 -1.81 26.77
C SER A 17 -7.39 -1.70 25.56
N THR A 18 -6.21 -2.32 25.67
CA THR A 18 -5.27 -2.38 24.56
C THR A 18 -5.96 -3.04 23.35
N PRO A 19 -5.90 -2.44 22.15
CA PRO A 19 -6.47 -3.05 20.96
C PRO A 19 -5.84 -4.42 20.67
N SER A 20 -6.62 -5.36 20.16
CA SER A 20 -6.14 -6.73 19.88
C SER A 20 -4.98 -6.77 18.88
N TRP A 21 -4.95 -5.82 17.94
CA TRP A 21 -3.90 -5.67 16.93
C TRP A 21 -2.58 -5.07 17.45
N PHE A 22 -2.56 -4.55 18.69
CA PHE A 22 -1.38 -3.85 19.22
C PHE A 22 -0.17 -4.77 19.36
N GLY A 23 -0.39 -6.06 19.67
CA GLY A 23 0.67 -7.06 19.72
C GLY A 23 1.33 -7.27 18.35
N GLU A 24 0.52 -7.34 17.28
CA GLU A 24 1.03 -7.44 15.91
C GLU A 24 1.84 -6.19 15.53
N ALA A 25 1.36 -5.01 15.90
CA ALA A 25 2.10 -3.76 15.69
C ALA A 25 3.47 -3.77 16.38
N ALA A 26 3.56 -4.32 17.60
CA ALA A 26 4.83 -4.44 18.32
C ALA A 26 5.81 -5.41 17.65
N VAL A 27 5.33 -6.56 17.16
CA VAL A 27 6.16 -7.53 16.42
C VAL A 27 6.66 -6.91 15.12
N MET A 28 5.79 -6.23 14.37
CA MET A 28 6.15 -5.55 13.13
C MET A 28 7.16 -4.42 13.38
N ALA A 29 6.95 -3.59 14.40
CA ALA A 29 7.89 -2.53 14.77
C ALA A 29 9.27 -3.09 15.13
N TYR A 30 9.30 -4.15 15.95
CA TYR A 30 10.53 -4.83 16.30
C TYR A 30 11.25 -5.37 15.06
N TYR A 31 10.53 -6.08 14.18
CA TYR A 31 11.08 -6.63 12.95
C TYR A 31 11.66 -5.52 12.07
N LEU A 32 10.86 -4.49 11.73
CA LEU A 32 11.26 -3.36 10.87
C LEU A 32 12.48 -2.60 11.42
N ARG A 33 12.62 -2.53 12.74
CA ARG A 33 13.81 -1.95 13.38
C ARG A 33 15.03 -2.86 13.26
N GLN A 34 14.89 -4.16 13.54
CA GLN A 34 16.00 -5.13 13.45
C GLN A 34 16.60 -5.17 12.05
N VAL A 35 15.74 -5.07 11.04
CA VAL A 35 16.15 -5.09 9.65
C VAL A 35 16.49 -3.69 9.10
N GLY A 36 16.43 -2.63 9.92
CA GLY A 36 16.85 -1.29 9.52
C GLY A 36 15.94 -0.51 8.56
N VAL A 37 14.74 -1.03 8.22
CA VAL A 37 13.82 -0.34 7.28
C VAL A 37 13.42 1.04 7.76
N LEU A 38 13.20 1.20 9.08
CA LEU A 38 12.82 2.48 9.66
C LEU A 38 13.94 3.54 9.47
N ALA A 39 15.19 3.15 9.67
CA ALA A 39 16.34 4.03 9.45
C ALA A 39 16.51 4.37 7.95
N THR A 40 16.36 3.38 7.08
CA THR A 40 16.41 3.59 5.62
C THR A 40 15.35 4.60 5.15
N ILE A 41 14.13 4.53 5.70
CA ILE A 41 13.08 5.51 5.39
C ILE A 41 13.50 6.92 5.81
N GLU A 42 14.03 7.08 7.03
CA GLU A 42 14.47 8.38 7.55
C GLU A 42 15.61 8.98 6.72
N GLU A 43 16.56 8.16 6.27
CA GLU A 43 17.74 8.60 5.54
C GLU A 43 17.48 8.86 4.04
N GLN A 44 16.73 7.98 3.39
CA GLN A 44 16.64 7.94 1.93
C GLN A 44 15.40 8.65 1.37
N VAL A 45 14.30 8.72 2.13
CA VAL A 45 13.05 9.29 1.61
C VAL A 45 13.07 10.81 1.79
N ARG A 46 13.42 11.50 0.69
CA ARG A 46 13.46 12.98 0.67
C ARG A 46 12.10 13.55 0.31
N PHE A 47 11.54 14.33 1.22
CA PHE A 47 10.35 15.14 0.98
C PHE A 47 10.73 16.61 0.78
N ALA A 48 10.05 17.31 -0.14
CA ALA A 48 10.29 18.73 -0.38
C ALA A 48 10.14 19.54 0.92
N GLN A 49 9.14 19.19 1.72
CA GLN A 49 8.97 19.65 3.09
C GLN A 49 9.37 18.55 4.07
N ARG A 50 10.65 18.53 4.47
CA ARG A 50 11.18 17.50 5.38
C ARG A 50 10.43 17.39 6.71
N ARG A 51 9.78 18.47 7.16
CA ARG A 51 9.04 18.54 8.43
C ARG A 51 7.66 19.15 8.28
N PHE A 52 6.68 18.51 8.92
CA PHE A 52 5.33 19.02 9.08
C PHE A 52 5.12 19.48 10.53
N GLY A 53 5.76 20.60 10.89
CA GLY A 53 5.86 21.05 12.27
C GLY A 53 6.92 20.25 13.03
N HIS A 54 6.49 19.44 14.01
CA HIS A 54 7.38 18.61 14.83
C HIS A 54 7.53 17.17 14.33
N TYR A 55 6.95 16.84 13.18
CA TYR A 55 6.91 15.47 12.64
C TYR A 55 7.79 15.33 11.40
N ASP A 56 8.48 14.21 11.30
CA ASP A 56 9.23 13.76 10.13
C ASP A 56 8.37 12.80 9.29
N VAL A 57 8.80 12.48 8.06
CA VAL A 57 8.09 11.58 7.13
C VAL A 57 7.76 10.23 7.78
N ILE A 58 8.71 9.67 8.52
CA ILE A 58 8.56 8.37 9.20
C ILE A 58 7.38 8.34 10.17
N ASP A 59 7.07 9.45 10.84
CA ASP A 59 5.96 9.52 11.79
C ASP A 59 4.62 9.26 11.10
N PHE A 60 4.46 9.76 9.87
CA PHE A 60 3.28 9.51 9.05
C PHE A 60 3.25 8.09 8.47
N VAL A 61 4.41 7.56 8.08
CA VAL A 61 4.52 6.16 7.62
C VAL A 61 4.12 5.20 8.74
N ILE A 62 4.56 5.45 9.98
CA ILE A 62 4.19 4.65 11.16
C ILE A 62 2.68 4.67 11.39
N VAL A 63 2.03 5.84 11.25
CA VAL A 63 0.56 5.94 11.34
C VAL A 63 -0.13 5.09 10.28
N LEU A 64 0.34 5.14 9.02
CA LEU A 64 -0.24 4.38 7.93
C LEU A 64 0.00 2.86 8.08
N LEU A 65 1.17 2.46 8.59
CA LEU A 65 1.46 1.07 8.93
C LEU A 65 0.57 0.59 10.08
N GLY A 66 0.44 1.38 11.14
CA GLY A 66 -0.46 1.10 12.26
C GLY A 66 -1.90 0.92 11.81
N TYR A 67 -2.38 1.80 10.93
CA TYR A 67 -3.71 1.70 10.33
C TYR A 67 -3.89 0.43 9.49
N ALA A 68 -2.88 0.06 8.70
CA ALA A 68 -2.93 -1.16 7.89
C ALA A 68 -2.96 -2.43 8.78
N ILE A 69 -2.14 -2.47 9.83
CA ILE A 69 -2.08 -3.58 10.80
C ILE A 69 -3.38 -3.66 11.60
N SER A 70 -3.96 -2.51 11.94
CA SER A 70 -5.15 -2.50 12.80
C SER A 70 -6.40 -3.08 12.15
N GLY A 71 -6.44 -3.13 10.80
CA GLY A 71 -7.61 -3.59 10.05
C GLY A 71 -8.86 -2.70 10.26
N GLU A 72 -8.68 -1.49 10.80
CA GLU A 72 -9.79 -0.59 11.12
C GLU A 72 -10.40 -0.06 9.83
N HIS A 73 -11.73 0.09 9.81
CA HIS A 73 -12.43 0.46 8.58
C HIS A 73 -12.12 1.88 8.11
N THR A 74 -11.71 2.77 9.03
CA THR A 74 -11.36 4.16 8.72
C THR A 74 -10.15 4.60 9.53
N LEU A 75 -9.40 5.58 8.99
CA LEU A 75 -8.34 6.25 9.76
C LEU A 75 -8.90 6.89 11.04
N GLU A 76 -10.13 7.40 11.01
CA GLU A 76 -10.80 7.94 12.18
C GLU A 76 -10.94 6.90 13.29
N ALA A 77 -11.48 5.72 12.99
CA ALA A 77 -11.61 4.63 13.94
C ALA A 77 -10.24 4.19 14.50
N PHE A 78 -9.23 4.08 13.62
CA PHE A 78 -7.86 3.81 14.06
C PHE A 78 -7.35 4.86 15.06
N TYR A 79 -7.51 6.15 14.74
CA TYR A 79 -7.09 7.22 15.64
C TYR A 79 -7.81 7.16 16.99
N GLU A 80 -9.12 6.91 17.02
CA GLU A 80 -9.87 6.75 18.27
C GLU A 80 -9.35 5.59 19.12
N ARG A 81 -8.99 4.48 18.47
CA ARG A 81 -8.54 3.25 19.14
C ARG A 81 -7.10 3.35 19.63
N VAL A 82 -6.24 4.03 18.86
CA VAL A 82 -4.82 4.22 19.23
C VAL A 82 -4.63 5.39 20.20
N GLN A 83 -5.53 6.39 20.24
CA GLN A 83 -5.33 7.61 21.05
C GLN A 83 -4.99 7.34 22.53
N PRO A 84 -5.67 6.42 23.24
CA PRO A 84 -5.32 6.12 24.64
C PRO A 84 -3.92 5.49 24.80
N PHE A 85 -3.37 4.96 23.72
CA PHE A 85 -2.09 4.25 23.66
C PHE A 85 -1.10 4.95 22.71
N ALA A 86 -1.30 6.24 22.40
CA ALA A 86 -0.52 6.94 21.39
C ALA A 86 0.99 6.95 21.73
N VAL A 87 1.33 7.22 22.99
CA VAL A 87 2.73 7.22 23.47
C VAL A 87 3.36 5.84 23.36
N PRO A 88 2.80 4.76 23.97
CA PRO A 88 3.40 3.44 23.84
C PRO A 88 3.42 2.96 22.38
N PHE A 89 2.42 3.29 21.56
CA PHE A 89 2.39 2.93 20.14
C PHE A 89 3.58 3.55 19.39
N MET A 90 3.78 4.87 19.50
CA MET A 90 4.89 5.54 18.80
C MET A 90 6.25 5.09 19.33
N ALA A 91 6.36 4.79 20.63
CA ALA A 91 7.59 4.32 21.25
C ALA A 91 8.05 2.97 20.68
N LEU A 92 7.14 2.10 20.21
CA LEU A 92 7.51 0.85 19.51
C LEU A 92 8.43 1.12 18.31
N PHE A 93 8.20 2.25 17.63
CA PHE A 93 8.95 2.67 16.45
C PHE A 93 10.06 3.68 16.78
N GLY A 94 10.37 3.91 18.06
CA GLY A 94 11.39 4.86 18.49
C GLY A 94 10.97 6.33 18.33
N ARG A 95 9.66 6.62 18.28
CA ARG A 95 9.13 7.97 18.09
C ARG A 95 8.35 8.43 19.32
N GLU A 96 8.24 9.74 19.51
CA GLU A 96 7.64 10.32 20.71
C GLU A 96 6.17 10.70 20.58
N ARG A 97 5.74 11.11 19.38
CA ARG A 97 4.46 11.81 19.19
C ARG A 97 3.68 11.27 18.02
N LEU A 98 2.41 10.96 18.27
CA LEU A 98 1.47 10.59 17.21
C LEU A 98 1.11 11.86 16.40
N PRO A 99 1.28 11.85 15.06
CA PRO A 99 0.79 12.94 14.22
C PRO A 99 -0.71 13.16 14.37
N TYR A 100 -1.15 14.41 14.52
CA TYR A 100 -2.57 14.73 14.52
C TYR A 100 -3.23 14.39 13.17
N ARG A 101 -4.51 13.99 13.21
CA ARG A 101 -5.34 13.70 12.01
C ARG A 101 -5.23 14.78 10.93
N SER A 102 -5.33 16.06 11.32
CA SER A 102 -5.22 17.19 10.40
C SER A 102 -3.82 17.34 9.79
N THR A 103 -2.78 16.97 10.51
CA THR A 103 -1.40 17.01 10.01
C THR A 103 -1.11 15.84 9.07
N LEU A 104 -1.63 14.64 9.36
CA LEU A 104 -1.61 13.52 8.41
C LEU A 104 -2.32 13.90 7.10
N SER A 105 -3.50 14.52 7.20
CA SER A 105 -4.25 14.99 6.01
C SER A 105 -3.42 15.96 5.16
N ARG A 106 -2.78 16.97 5.78
CA ARG A 106 -1.89 17.91 5.07
C ARG A 106 -0.67 17.23 4.47
N PHE A 107 -0.06 16.28 5.20
CA PHE A 107 1.06 15.48 4.69
C PHE A 107 0.65 14.71 3.43
N LEU A 108 -0.47 13.98 3.48
CA LEU A 108 -1.00 13.23 2.34
C LEU A 108 -1.32 14.13 1.15
N ALA A 109 -1.87 15.33 1.39
CA ALA A 109 -2.16 16.30 0.35
C ALA A 109 -0.89 16.88 -0.30
N ALA A 110 0.22 16.94 0.45
CA ALA A 110 1.50 17.43 -0.06
C ALA A 110 2.34 16.33 -0.76
N LEU A 111 1.95 15.04 -0.68
CA LEU A 111 2.69 13.91 -1.25
C LEU A 111 2.82 14.06 -2.78
N ASN A 112 4.03 14.36 -3.23
CA ASN A 112 4.35 14.38 -4.66
C ASN A 112 4.75 12.99 -5.16
N GLN A 113 4.77 12.83 -6.49
CA GLN A 113 5.10 11.54 -7.11
C GLN A 113 6.53 11.09 -6.78
N ALA A 114 7.51 12.00 -6.72
CA ALA A 114 8.90 11.64 -6.45
C ALA A 114 9.09 10.96 -5.08
N ALA A 115 8.41 11.45 -4.04
CA ALA A 115 8.45 10.82 -2.72
C ALA A 115 7.80 9.43 -2.71
N VAL A 116 6.69 9.27 -3.45
CA VAL A 116 6.01 7.97 -3.60
C VAL A 116 6.89 6.98 -4.35
N GLU A 117 7.57 7.40 -5.41
CA GLU A 117 8.53 6.57 -6.15
C GLU A 117 9.72 6.18 -5.27
N ALA A 118 10.28 7.10 -4.49
CA ALA A 118 11.39 6.81 -3.58
C ALA A 118 11.01 5.74 -2.55
N LEU A 119 9.82 5.85 -1.94
CA LEU A 119 9.29 4.82 -1.04
C LEU A 119 9.11 3.49 -1.76
N ARG A 120 8.56 3.50 -2.98
CA ARG A 120 8.33 2.26 -3.75
C ARG A 120 9.64 1.56 -4.09
N THR A 121 10.63 2.30 -4.57
CA THR A 121 11.97 1.76 -4.87
C THR A 121 12.60 1.15 -3.64
N MET A 122 12.59 1.87 -2.51
CA MET A 122 13.14 1.37 -1.25
C MET A 122 12.46 0.08 -0.78
N PHE A 123 11.12 0.00 -0.84
CA PHE A 123 10.42 -1.24 -0.48
C PHE A 123 10.71 -2.39 -1.45
N LEU A 124 10.86 -2.11 -2.75
CA LEU A 124 11.22 -3.13 -3.72
C LEU A 124 12.66 -3.64 -3.51
N GLU A 125 13.60 -2.74 -3.27
CA GLU A 125 14.99 -3.07 -2.93
C GLU A 125 15.06 -3.92 -1.64
N ASP A 126 14.28 -3.55 -0.64
CA ASP A 126 14.15 -4.30 0.60
C ASP A 126 13.62 -5.72 0.36
N LEU A 127 12.55 -5.82 -0.43
CA LEU A 127 11.87 -7.06 -0.77
C LEU A 127 12.81 -8.04 -1.52
N VAL A 128 13.63 -7.53 -2.45
CA VAL A 128 14.51 -8.40 -3.24
C VAL A 128 15.74 -8.88 -2.48
N VAL A 129 16.21 -8.11 -1.48
CA VAL A 129 17.35 -8.50 -0.64
C VAL A 129 16.94 -9.48 0.46
N ARG A 130 15.64 -9.58 0.78
CA ARG A 130 15.15 -10.36 1.92
C ARG A 130 14.38 -11.60 1.49
N PRO A 131 14.98 -12.79 1.61
CA PRO A 131 14.27 -14.03 1.35
C PRO A 131 13.18 -14.25 2.42
N LEU A 132 12.05 -14.82 2.01
CA LEU A 132 10.91 -15.09 2.89
C LEU A 132 11.17 -16.23 3.88
N GLU A 133 12.01 -17.19 3.50
CA GLU A 133 12.36 -18.34 4.33
C GLU A 133 13.88 -18.41 4.52
N LYS A 134 14.31 -19.05 5.63
CA LYS A 134 15.72 -19.41 5.88
C LYS A 134 16.32 -20.28 4.75
N GLU A 135 15.47 -20.91 3.94
CA GLU A 135 15.82 -21.81 2.85
C GLU A 135 15.74 -21.15 1.45
N ASN A 136 15.60 -19.82 1.36
CA ASN A 136 15.53 -19.10 0.08
C ASN A 136 14.45 -19.63 -0.90
N LYS A 137 13.31 -20.09 -0.39
CA LYS A 137 12.20 -20.51 -1.26
C LYS A 137 11.50 -19.29 -1.85
N THR A 138 11.54 -19.17 -3.17
CA THR A 138 10.86 -18.12 -3.96
C THR A 138 9.40 -18.44 -4.28
N GLY A 139 8.89 -19.57 -3.77
CA GLY A 139 7.58 -20.13 -4.15
C GLY A 139 7.57 -20.63 -5.59
N GLY A 140 6.41 -20.64 -6.25
CA GLY A 140 6.29 -20.99 -7.67
C GLY A 140 5.61 -22.33 -7.94
N LEU A 141 5.53 -22.67 -9.23
CA LEU A 141 5.10 -23.98 -9.73
C LEU A 141 6.28 -24.68 -10.39
N TRP A 142 6.31 -26.01 -10.32
CA TRP A 142 7.28 -26.83 -11.04
C TRP A 142 6.55 -27.58 -12.15
N ASP A 143 7.09 -27.52 -13.36
CA ASP A 143 6.61 -28.35 -14.45
C ASP A 143 7.12 -29.79 -14.34
N ARG A 144 6.68 -30.65 -15.27
CA ARG A 144 7.07 -32.07 -15.30
C ARG A 144 8.56 -32.30 -15.53
N GLN A 145 9.30 -31.31 -16.01
CA GLN A 145 10.74 -31.36 -16.22
C GLN A 145 11.53 -30.83 -15.00
N GLY A 146 10.83 -30.43 -13.93
CA GLY A 146 11.43 -29.82 -12.76
C GLY A 146 11.81 -28.35 -12.93
N THR A 147 11.36 -27.70 -14.02
CA THR A 147 11.60 -26.27 -14.20
C THR A 147 10.63 -25.48 -13.32
N GLN A 148 11.17 -24.53 -12.56
CA GLN A 148 10.41 -23.63 -11.73
C GLN A 148 9.85 -22.45 -12.54
N TRP A 149 8.60 -22.11 -12.31
CA TRP A 149 7.86 -21.00 -12.91
C TRP A 149 7.30 -20.11 -11.80
N LEU A 150 7.49 -18.79 -11.91
CA LEU A 150 6.93 -17.83 -10.96
C LEU A 150 5.72 -17.14 -11.57
N ILE A 151 4.65 -17.10 -10.80
CA ILE A 151 3.39 -16.47 -11.21
C ILE A 151 3.26 -15.11 -10.53
N PHE A 152 2.94 -14.10 -11.34
CA PHE A 152 2.74 -12.73 -10.90
C PHE A 152 1.33 -12.27 -11.26
N ASP A 153 0.64 -11.67 -10.29
CA ASP A 153 -0.66 -11.06 -10.48
C ASP A 153 -0.49 -9.57 -10.70
N ILE A 154 -1.03 -9.07 -11.80
CA ILE A 154 -1.20 -7.64 -12.05
C ILE A 154 -2.70 -7.35 -12.17
N ASP A 155 -3.23 -6.75 -11.11
CA ASP A 155 -4.63 -6.35 -11.03
C ASP A 155 -4.79 -4.86 -11.28
N GLY A 156 -5.53 -4.52 -12.33
CA GLY A 156 -5.87 -3.15 -12.71
C GLY A 156 -7.28 -2.80 -12.24
N THR A 157 -7.41 -2.24 -11.04
CA THR A 157 -8.72 -1.85 -10.51
C THR A 157 -9.17 -0.50 -11.09
N ARG A 158 -10.32 -0.49 -11.79
CA ARG A 158 -11.06 0.75 -12.11
C ARG A 158 -12.23 0.96 -11.16
N GLN A 159 -12.30 2.13 -10.55
CA GLN A 159 -13.43 2.55 -9.71
C GLN A 159 -14.16 3.73 -10.37
N ALA A 160 -15.46 3.55 -10.63
CA ALA A 160 -16.32 4.60 -11.13
C ALA A 160 -17.04 5.27 -9.95
N ALA A 161 -17.11 6.59 -9.97
CA ALA A 161 -17.80 7.41 -8.99
C ALA A 161 -18.87 8.26 -9.67
N ARG A 162 -20.03 8.38 -9.02
CA ARG A 162 -21.07 9.36 -9.40
C ARG A 162 -20.81 10.66 -8.66
N GLN A 163 -20.79 11.78 -9.36
CA GLN A 163 -20.66 13.07 -8.74
C GLN A 163 -22.06 13.61 -8.43
N ARG A 164 -22.46 13.52 -7.15
CA ARG A 164 -23.71 14.16 -6.72
C ARG A 164 -23.59 15.68 -6.84
N ALA A 165 -24.72 16.34 -7.13
CA ALA A 165 -24.81 17.79 -7.08
C ALA A 165 -24.37 18.27 -5.69
N LEU A 166 -23.54 19.30 -5.65
CA LEU A 166 -23.14 19.95 -4.41
C LEU A 166 -24.02 21.19 -4.19
N PRO A 167 -24.38 21.51 -2.93
CA PRO A 167 -25.07 22.76 -2.64
C PRO A 167 -24.23 23.95 -3.10
N SER A 168 -24.83 24.89 -3.83
CA SER A 168 -24.21 26.16 -4.22
C SER A 168 -25.20 27.28 -3.94
N THR A 169 -25.05 27.94 -2.79
CA THR A 169 -25.75 29.19 -2.46
C THR A 169 -24.71 30.26 -2.15
N SER A 170 -25.09 31.53 -2.25
CA SER A 170 -24.21 32.67 -1.96
C SER A 170 -23.60 32.64 -0.55
N ASP A 171 -24.28 31.98 0.38
CA ASP A 171 -23.95 31.97 1.80
C ASP A 171 -23.03 30.81 2.19
N LEU A 172 -22.69 29.94 1.23
CA LEU A 172 -21.83 28.78 1.44
C LEU A 172 -20.45 28.99 0.80
N PRO A 173 -19.38 28.40 1.37
CA PRO A 173 -18.09 28.40 0.72
C PRO A 173 -18.15 27.67 -0.63
N PRO A 174 -17.21 27.97 -1.57
CA PRO A 174 -17.13 27.27 -2.84
C PRO A 174 -17.15 25.74 -2.65
N ALA A 175 -18.03 25.09 -3.41
CA ALA A 175 -18.19 23.65 -3.32
C ALA A 175 -16.89 22.94 -3.75
N GLN A 176 -16.32 22.12 -2.86
CA GLN A 176 -15.10 21.38 -3.11
C GLN A 176 -15.38 19.87 -3.12
N ARG A 177 -14.94 19.17 -4.18
CA ARG A 177 -14.98 17.70 -4.23
C ARG A 177 -13.64 17.13 -3.75
N ARG A 178 -13.71 16.13 -2.88
CA ARG A 178 -12.52 15.51 -2.27
C ARG A 178 -11.69 14.65 -3.22
N LEU A 179 -12.23 14.27 -4.38
CA LEU A 179 -11.60 13.31 -5.29
C LEU A 179 -11.26 13.91 -6.65
N ASP A 180 -11.43 15.21 -6.89
CA ASP A 180 -11.22 15.80 -8.23
C ASP A 180 -9.77 15.63 -8.70
N ASP A 181 -8.80 15.68 -7.79
CA ASP A 181 -7.37 15.47 -8.11
C ASP A 181 -7.04 14.05 -8.56
N VAL A 182 -7.92 13.08 -8.29
CA VAL A 182 -7.72 11.65 -8.59
C VAL A 182 -8.84 11.03 -9.40
N CYS A 183 -9.86 11.80 -9.78
CA CYS A 183 -11.02 11.36 -10.54
C CYS A 183 -11.28 12.34 -11.68
N ALA A 184 -11.39 11.83 -12.90
CA ALA A 184 -11.78 12.61 -14.08
C ALA A 184 -12.77 11.81 -14.92
N PRO A 185 -13.47 12.45 -15.88
CA PRO A 185 -14.27 11.73 -16.86
C PRO A 185 -13.46 10.63 -17.55
N GLY A 186 -14.10 9.50 -17.82
CA GLY A 186 -13.45 8.37 -18.46
C GLY A 186 -14.41 7.21 -18.71
N TYR A 187 -13.86 6.10 -19.20
CA TYR A 187 -14.64 4.95 -19.60
C TYR A 187 -15.03 4.13 -18.36
N THR A 188 -16.30 4.19 -17.97
CA THR A 188 -16.81 3.52 -16.77
C THR A 188 -17.13 2.03 -16.98
N GLY A 189 -17.12 1.56 -18.23
CA GLY A 189 -17.58 0.21 -18.58
C GLY A 189 -19.06 0.02 -18.24
N ARG A 190 -19.39 -1.10 -17.59
CA ARG A 190 -20.75 -1.38 -17.10
C ARG A 190 -21.08 -0.67 -15.78
N LYS A 191 -20.12 0.02 -15.16
CA LYS A 191 -20.31 0.68 -13.86
C LYS A 191 -21.03 2.01 -14.05
N ARG A 192 -21.99 2.29 -13.17
CA ARG A 192 -22.73 3.56 -13.15
C ARG A 192 -21.86 4.64 -12.49
N GLY A 193 -21.43 5.64 -13.24
CA GLY A 193 -20.57 6.74 -12.76
C GLY A 193 -20.29 7.75 -13.86
N GLU A 194 -19.76 8.91 -13.46
CA GLU A 194 -19.40 10.01 -14.38
C GLU A 194 -17.89 10.24 -14.39
N THR A 195 -17.22 9.92 -13.27
CA THR A 195 -15.78 10.01 -13.14
C THR A 195 -15.20 8.66 -12.75
N VAL A 196 -13.94 8.46 -13.08
CA VAL A 196 -13.20 7.23 -12.80
C VAL A 196 -11.83 7.54 -12.23
N ARG A 197 -11.33 6.58 -11.47
CA ARG A 197 -9.94 6.48 -11.01
C ARG A 197 -9.43 5.06 -11.23
N THR A 198 -8.13 4.94 -11.45
CA THR A 198 -7.46 3.65 -11.67
C THR A 198 -6.34 3.43 -10.67
N ARG A 199 -6.08 2.16 -10.40
CA ARG A 199 -4.95 1.71 -9.60
C ARG A 199 -4.53 0.34 -10.10
N THR A 200 -3.23 0.13 -10.24
CA THR A 200 -2.64 -1.16 -10.58
C THR A 200 -1.84 -1.70 -9.42
N THR A 201 -2.01 -2.97 -9.09
CA THR A 201 -1.28 -3.64 -8.03
C THR A 201 -0.57 -4.85 -8.59
N ALA A 202 0.68 -5.05 -8.17
CA ALA A 202 1.49 -6.19 -8.61
C ALA A 202 1.95 -7.01 -7.39
N LEU A 203 1.75 -8.32 -7.43
CA LEU A 203 2.18 -9.25 -6.38
C LEU A 203 2.61 -10.60 -6.94
N GLN A 204 3.41 -11.34 -6.17
CA GLN A 204 3.80 -12.72 -6.48
C GLN A 204 2.71 -13.65 -5.92
N ALA A 205 2.16 -14.53 -6.76
CA ALA A 205 0.92 -15.25 -6.47
C ALA A 205 1.03 -16.30 -5.34
N HIS A 206 2.23 -16.83 -5.10
CA HIS A 206 2.50 -17.92 -4.15
C HIS A 206 2.96 -17.43 -2.79
N THR A 207 3.71 -16.34 -2.75
CA THR A 207 4.32 -15.78 -1.55
C THR A 207 3.60 -14.53 -1.07
N HIS A 208 2.70 -13.99 -1.90
CA HIS A 208 2.01 -12.72 -1.66
C HIS A 208 2.96 -11.53 -1.46
N GLN A 209 4.22 -11.65 -1.92
CA GLN A 209 5.15 -10.54 -1.95
C GLN A 209 4.59 -9.42 -2.84
N TRP A 210 4.47 -8.24 -2.25
CA TRP A 210 3.88 -7.07 -2.90
C TRP A 210 4.96 -6.23 -3.58
N PHE A 211 4.88 -6.09 -4.90
CA PHE A 211 5.84 -5.30 -5.68
C PHE A 211 5.51 -3.82 -5.71
N GLY A 212 4.23 -3.48 -5.50
CA GLY A 212 3.83 -2.09 -5.43
C GLY A 212 2.42 -1.83 -5.92
N THR A 213 2.05 -0.56 -5.73
CA THR A 213 0.87 0.05 -6.32
C THR A 213 1.30 1.14 -7.28
N PHE A 214 0.79 1.06 -8.50
CA PHE A 214 1.06 1.99 -9.58
C PHE A 214 -0.24 2.72 -9.91
N SER A 215 -0.13 4.04 -10.05
CA SER A 215 -1.19 4.89 -10.57
C SER A 215 -0.47 6.02 -11.30
N GLY A 216 -0.78 6.24 -12.58
CA GLY A 216 -0.08 7.23 -13.40
C GLY A 216 -0.10 8.64 -12.79
N ALA A 217 0.76 9.55 -13.28
CA ALA A 217 0.93 10.89 -12.69
C ALA A 217 -0.37 11.72 -12.60
N SER A 218 -1.30 11.52 -13.53
CA SER A 218 -2.62 12.18 -13.50
C SER A 218 -3.57 11.56 -12.47
N ARG A 219 -3.45 10.25 -12.16
CA ARG A 219 -4.35 9.40 -11.35
C ARG A 219 -5.85 9.44 -11.71
N ALA A 220 -6.25 10.44 -12.48
CA ALA A 220 -7.60 10.79 -12.81
C ALA A 220 -8.00 10.19 -14.16
N GLY A 221 -9.28 9.84 -14.27
CA GLY A 221 -9.81 9.32 -15.52
C GLY A 221 -9.48 7.84 -15.68
N ASN A 222 -9.16 7.44 -16.91
CA ASN A 222 -8.74 6.08 -17.23
C ASN A 222 -7.27 5.80 -16.88
N GLY A 223 -6.53 6.79 -16.36
CA GLY A 223 -5.11 6.70 -16.03
C GLY A 223 -4.21 6.39 -17.23
N ASP A 224 -2.92 6.13 -16.94
CA ASP A 224 -1.96 5.58 -17.90
C ASP A 224 -1.75 4.10 -17.60
N TYR A 225 -2.77 3.29 -17.87
CA TYR A 225 -2.71 1.85 -17.58
C TYR A 225 -1.54 1.15 -18.30
N ARG A 226 -1.08 1.65 -19.46
CA ARG A 226 0.09 1.10 -20.14
C ARG A 226 1.37 1.45 -19.41
N GLY A 227 1.53 2.69 -18.96
CA GLY A 227 2.65 3.10 -18.11
C GLY A 227 2.67 2.35 -16.78
N GLU A 228 1.51 2.18 -16.15
CA GLU A 228 1.36 1.39 -14.91
C GLU A 228 1.76 -0.07 -15.12
N LEU A 229 1.34 -0.70 -16.22
CA LEU A 229 1.76 -2.04 -16.57
C LEU A 229 3.28 -2.13 -16.79
N ARG A 230 3.88 -1.19 -17.52
CA ARG A 230 5.34 -1.15 -17.71
C ARG A 230 6.09 -1.05 -16.37
N GLN A 231 5.61 -0.22 -15.44
CA GLN A 231 6.21 -0.10 -14.11
C GLN A 231 6.11 -1.42 -13.32
N ALA A 232 4.95 -2.09 -13.39
CA ALA A 232 4.77 -3.41 -12.77
C ALA A 232 5.71 -4.46 -13.38
N MET A 233 5.83 -4.50 -14.71
CA MET A 233 6.75 -5.40 -15.41
C MET A 233 8.22 -5.12 -15.07
N GLN A 234 8.59 -3.84 -14.92
CA GLN A 234 9.93 -3.46 -14.47
C GLN A 234 10.22 -3.98 -13.05
N ALA A 235 9.25 -3.87 -12.13
CA ALA A 235 9.41 -4.40 -10.78
C ALA A 235 9.56 -5.93 -10.77
N ILE A 236 8.77 -6.64 -11.59
CA ILE A 236 8.89 -8.10 -11.77
C ILE A 236 10.26 -8.46 -12.34
N SER A 237 10.74 -7.74 -13.35
CA SER A 237 12.07 -7.97 -13.94
C SER A 237 13.19 -7.78 -12.92
N THR A 238 13.14 -6.71 -12.13
CA THR A 238 14.08 -6.49 -11.01
C THR A 238 14.05 -7.66 -10.02
N TYR A 239 12.86 -8.15 -9.66
CA TYR A 239 12.72 -9.28 -8.75
C TYR A 239 13.27 -10.57 -9.34
N MET A 240 12.92 -10.92 -10.59
CA MET A 240 13.42 -12.12 -11.26
C MET A 240 14.95 -12.13 -11.35
N LYS A 241 15.54 -10.97 -11.68
CA LYS A 241 16.99 -10.79 -11.68
C LYS A 241 17.60 -11.04 -10.30
N ALA A 242 16.99 -10.51 -9.23
CA ALA A 242 17.47 -10.73 -7.87
C ALA A 242 17.35 -12.20 -7.42
N GLN A 243 16.32 -12.90 -7.87
CA GLN A 243 16.15 -14.34 -7.63
C GLN A 243 17.02 -15.22 -8.55
N SER A 244 17.86 -14.62 -9.40
CA SER A 244 18.69 -15.33 -10.38
C SER A 244 17.87 -16.26 -11.30
N LEU A 245 16.62 -15.88 -11.60
CA LEU A 245 15.75 -16.60 -12.51
C LEU A 245 15.63 -15.85 -13.84
N PRO A 246 15.75 -16.54 -14.98
CA PRO A 246 15.53 -15.92 -16.28
C PRO A 246 14.09 -15.44 -16.40
N ILE A 247 13.91 -14.30 -17.08
CA ILE A 247 12.60 -13.64 -17.19
C ILE A 247 11.54 -14.49 -17.91
N ASN A 248 11.97 -15.41 -18.78
CA ASN A 248 11.09 -16.36 -19.47
C ASN A 248 10.45 -17.40 -18.53
N ARG A 249 10.87 -17.47 -17.25
CA ARG A 249 10.19 -18.25 -16.19
C ARG A 249 9.13 -17.45 -15.42
N ALA A 250 8.91 -16.19 -15.78
CA ALA A 250 7.83 -15.38 -15.24
C ALA A 250 6.55 -15.54 -16.07
N VAL A 251 5.47 -15.92 -15.40
CA VAL A 251 4.11 -15.95 -15.96
C VAL A 251 3.33 -14.81 -15.33
N VAL A 252 2.80 -13.92 -16.16
CA VAL A 252 2.00 -12.78 -15.69
C VAL A 252 0.53 -13.03 -15.95
N ARG A 253 -0.27 -13.00 -14.88
CA ARG A 253 -1.72 -13.04 -14.89
C ARG A 253 -2.24 -11.61 -14.86
N LEU A 254 -2.98 -11.25 -15.90
CA LEU A 254 -3.53 -9.91 -16.11
C LEU A 254 -5.05 -9.93 -15.93
N ASP A 255 -5.59 -9.00 -15.14
CA ASP A 255 -7.04 -8.78 -15.06
C ASP A 255 -7.61 -8.14 -16.36
N GLY A 256 -8.93 -8.20 -16.54
CA GLY A 256 -9.66 -7.74 -17.71
C GLY A 256 -9.44 -6.28 -18.12
N GLN A 257 -8.99 -5.40 -17.21
CA GLN A 257 -8.50 -4.05 -17.55
C GLN A 257 -7.40 -4.11 -18.63
N TYR A 258 -6.62 -5.19 -18.63
CA TYR A 258 -5.48 -5.41 -19.51
C TYR A 258 -5.75 -6.38 -20.67
N GLY A 259 -7.00 -6.79 -20.88
CA GLY A 259 -7.38 -7.82 -21.85
C GLY A 259 -7.37 -7.40 -23.34
N ASN A 260 -6.76 -6.27 -23.71
CA ASN A 260 -6.73 -5.81 -25.11
C ASN A 260 -5.44 -6.26 -25.84
N GLY A 261 -5.54 -6.54 -27.15
CA GLY A 261 -4.42 -7.08 -27.94
C GLY A 261 -3.19 -6.16 -28.01
N ALA A 262 -3.36 -4.85 -27.79
CA ALA A 262 -2.26 -3.88 -27.79
C ALA A 262 -1.37 -3.98 -26.53
N ILE A 263 -1.81 -4.71 -25.50
CA ILE A 263 -1.02 -5.01 -24.29
C ILE A 263 -0.10 -6.22 -24.51
N GLY A 264 -0.46 -7.13 -25.41
CA GLY A 264 0.42 -8.25 -25.81
C GLY A 264 1.80 -7.77 -26.27
N GLN A 265 1.87 -6.65 -27.00
CA GLN A 265 3.14 -6.06 -27.43
C GLN A 265 4.03 -5.64 -26.25
N ILE A 266 3.49 -5.05 -25.19
CA ILE A 266 4.28 -4.61 -24.02
C ILE A 266 4.90 -5.81 -23.27
N VAL A 267 4.20 -6.93 -23.30
CA VAL A 267 4.65 -8.20 -22.72
C VAL A 267 5.69 -8.87 -23.64
N GLU A 268 5.46 -8.87 -24.96
CA GLU A 268 6.32 -9.53 -25.95
C GLU A 268 7.65 -8.78 -26.17
N THR A 269 7.69 -7.46 -26.04
CA THR A 269 8.96 -6.70 -26.19
C THR A 269 9.92 -6.90 -25.02
N GLY A 270 9.51 -7.60 -23.96
CA GLY A 270 10.31 -7.88 -22.76
C GLY A 270 10.60 -9.36 -22.49
N ASP A 271 10.42 -10.27 -23.48
CA ASP A 271 10.54 -11.73 -23.31
C ASP A 271 9.60 -12.30 -22.21
N HIS A 272 8.41 -11.73 -22.05
CA HIS A 272 7.42 -12.21 -21.09
C HIS A 272 6.37 -13.08 -21.78
N THR A 273 5.90 -14.12 -21.09
CA THR A 273 4.74 -14.90 -21.55
C THR A 273 3.51 -14.44 -20.76
N ALA A 274 2.58 -13.73 -21.39
CA ALA A 274 1.28 -13.41 -20.76
C ALA A 274 0.25 -14.47 -21.13
N GLN A 275 -0.42 -15.01 -20.12
CA GLN A 275 -1.63 -15.81 -20.33
C GLN A 275 -2.84 -15.03 -19.83
N ARG A 276 -3.81 -14.86 -20.72
CA ARG A 276 -5.12 -14.32 -20.36
C ARG A 276 -5.90 -15.37 -19.60
N ILE A 277 -6.23 -15.08 -18.35
CA ILE A 277 -7.19 -15.89 -17.59
C ILE A 277 -8.57 -15.33 -17.87
N ARG A 278 -9.49 -16.20 -18.30
CA ARG A 278 -10.89 -15.85 -18.55
C ARG A 278 -11.74 -16.09 -17.30
#